data_AF-A0A2D7VMT4-F1
#
_entry.id   AF-A0A2D7VMT4-F1
#
_cell.length_a   1.000
_cell.length_b   1.000
_cell.length_c   1.000
_cell.angle_alpha   90.00
_cell.angle_beta   90.00
_cell.angle_gamma   90.00
#
_symmetry.space_group_name_H-M   'P 1'
#
loop_
_entity.id
_entity.type
_entity.pdbx_description
1 polymer ?
#
loop_
_entity_poly.entity_id
_entity_poly.type
_entity_poly.pdbx_seq_one_letter_code
_entity_poly.pdbx_strand_id
1 'polypeptide(L)'
;MVNGKARYTAALALLTVTLLAATGSSIAAQGAVPQILPLDEEDDDILICDDLDDDGILDLLDNCFGLFNPLQTDTNANGIGDECEAPLPN
;
A
#
# COMPACT_ATOMS: atom_id res chain seq x y z
N MET A 1 38.24 27.12 -22.79
CA MET A 1 38.22 26.29 -21.58
C MET A 1 36.78 25.93 -21.26
N VAL A 2 36.29 24.80 -21.77
CA VAL A 2 34.94 24.32 -21.45
C VAL A 2 35.01 22.81 -21.23
N ASN A 3 34.43 22.34 -20.12
CA ASN A 3 33.94 20.98 -19.89
C ASN A 3 34.90 19.85 -19.52
N GLY A 4 35.65 20.01 -18.42
CA GLY A 4 36.16 18.88 -17.63
C GLY A 4 35.14 18.32 -16.63
N LYS A 5 34.30 19.19 -16.03
CA LYS A 5 33.31 18.81 -14.99
C LYS A 5 32.07 18.07 -15.54
N ALA A 6 31.68 18.36 -16.78
CA ALA A 6 30.52 17.73 -17.42
C ALA A 6 30.74 16.25 -17.82
N ARG A 7 32.01 15.86 -18.09
CA ARG A 7 32.35 14.47 -18.44
C ARG A 7 32.46 13.58 -17.21
N TYR A 8 32.95 14.13 -16.10
CA TYR A 8 33.03 13.42 -14.81
C TYR A 8 31.65 13.17 -14.20
N THR A 9 30.71 14.10 -14.32
CA THR A 9 29.34 13.94 -13.81
C THR A 9 28.54 12.88 -14.59
N ALA A 10 28.70 12.81 -15.91
CA ALA A 10 28.06 11.76 -16.72
C ALA A 10 28.62 10.35 -16.43
N ALA A 11 29.94 10.22 -16.24
CA ALA A 11 30.58 8.95 -15.91
C ALA A 11 30.24 8.47 -14.49
N LEU A 12 30.13 9.40 -13.51
CA LEU A 12 29.75 9.08 -12.14
C LEU A 12 28.26 8.68 -12.04
N ALA A 13 27.38 9.33 -12.81
CA ALA A 13 25.96 9.03 -12.85
C ALA A 13 25.66 7.64 -13.45
N LEU A 14 26.42 7.21 -14.46
CA LEU A 14 26.26 5.87 -15.07
C LEU A 14 26.69 4.76 -14.11
N LEU A 15 27.73 4.97 -13.29
CA LEU A 15 28.20 4.00 -12.30
C LEU A 15 27.17 3.80 -11.16
N THR A 16 26.50 4.88 -10.73
CA THR A 16 25.47 4.82 -9.69
C THR A 16 24.18 4.15 -10.17
N VAL A 17 23.82 4.30 -11.44
CA VAL A 17 22.61 3.67 -12.02
C VAL A 17 22.77 2.14 -12.15
N THR A 18 24.00 1.64 -12.37
CA THR A 18 24.25 0.19 -12.45
C THR A 18 24.27 -0.53 -11.10
N LEU A 19 24.52 0.16 -9.98
CA LEU A 19 24.58 -0.48 -8.66
C LEU A 19 23.19 -0.72 -8.03
N LEU A 20 22.17 0.06 -8.41
CA LEU A 20 20.83 -0.03 -7.82
C LEU A 20 19.97 -1.17 -8.39
N ALA A 21 20.39 -1.78 -9.51
CA ALA A 21 19.70 -2.91 -10.12
C ALA A 21 20.13 -4.29 -9.56
N ALA A 22 21.07 -4.32 -8.61
CA ALA A 22 21.67 -5.57 -8.10
C ALA A 22 21.02 -6.13 -6.83
N THR A 23 19.98 -5.48 -6.28
CA THR A 23 19.17 -6.07 -5.20
C THR A 23 17.77 -6.35 -5.70
N GLY A 24 17.67 -7.26 -6.66
CA GLY A 24 16.43 -7.96 -6.94
C GLY A 24 16.09 -8.87 -5.76
N SER A 25 15.40 -8.32 -4.76
CA SER A 25 14.85 -9.10 -3.65
C SER A 25 13.52 -9.71 -4.08
N SER A 26 13.58 -10.81 -4.82
CA SER A 26 12.42 -11.68 -4.98
C SER A 26 12.30 -12.53 -3.71
N ILE A 27 11.44 -12.12 -2.78
CA ILE A 27 11.05 -12.98 -1.66
C ILE A 27 10.12 -14.05 -2.24
N ALA A 28 10.68 -15.20 -2.57
CA ALA A 28 9.93 -16.41 -2.85
C ALA A 28 9.36 -16.94 -1.51
N ALA A 29 8.24 -16.37 -1.07
CA ALA A 29 7.43 -16.97 -0.02
C ALA A 29 6.49 -18.02 -0.67
N GLN A 30 7.02 -19.20 -0.98
CA GLN A 30 6.16 -20.38 -1.08
C GLN A 30 5.85 -20.87 0.34
N GLY A 31 4.89 -20.20 0.98
CA GLY A 31 4.13 -20.78 2.08
C GLY A 31 2.94 -21.52 1.49
N ALA A 32 2.94 -22.84 1.54
CA ALA A 32 1.74 -23.61 1.26
C ALA A 32 0.70 -23.25 2.35
N VAL A 33 -0.45 -22.72 1.94
CA VAL A 33 -1.65 -22.70 2.78
C VAL A 33 -2.43 -23.96 2.42
N PRO A 34 -2.44 -25.02 3.25
CA PRO A 34 -3.33 -26.14 3.04
C PRO A 34 -4.58 -25.84 3.85
N GLN A 35 -5.56 -25.15 3.29
CA GLN A 35 -6.90 -25.12 3.89
C GLN A 35 -7.92 -25.39 2.80
N ILE A 36 -8.39 -26.63 2.84
CA ILE A 36 -9.57 -27.13 2.16
C ILE A 36 -10.75 -26.30 2.64
N LEU A 37 -11.31 -25.46 1.78
CA LEU A 37 -12.72 -25.11 1.81
C LEU A 37 -13.22 -25.28 0.37
N PRO A 38 -14.13 -26.24 0.10
CA PRO A 38 -14.79 -26.31 -1.19
C PRO A 38 -15.70 -25.08 -1.26
N LEU A 39 -15.32 -24.11 -2.10
CA LEU A 39 -16.21 -23.00 -2.43
C LEU A 39 -17.17 -23.54 -3.49
N ASP A 40 -18.38 -23.83 -3.04
CA ASP A 40 -19.52 -24.06 -3.93
C ASP A 40 -19.68 -22.79 -4.79
N GLU A 41 -19.68 -22.96 -6.11
CA GLU A 41 -19.50 -21.92 -7.12
C GLU A 41 -20.71 -20.97 -7.31
N GLU A 42 -21.17 -20.22 -6.29
CA GLU A 42 -22.20 -19.17 -6.50
C GLU A 42 -22.03 -17.80 -5.81
N ASP A 43 -20.96 -17.54 -5.04
CA ASP A 43 -20.67 -16.16 -4.56
C ASP A 43 -19.24 -15.76 -4.94
N ASP A 44 -19.06 -15.31 -6.18
CA ASP A 44 -17.77 -14.96 -6.81
C ASP A 44 -17.34 -13.50 -6.54
N ASP A 45 -17.86 -12.86 -5.49
CA ASP A 45 -17.42 -11.53 -5.04
C ASP A 45 -16.65 -11.69 -3.73
N ILE A 46 -15.37 -12.02 -3.88
CA ILE A 46 -14.40 -11.92 -2.79
C ILE A 46 -14.37 -10.44 -2.37
N LEU A 47 -14.96 -10.15 -1.20
CA LEU A 47 -15.07 -8.90 -0.42
C LEU A 47 -13.71 -8.22 -0.11
N ILE A 48 -12.85 -8.06 -1.11
CA ILE A 48 -11.47 -7.58 -0.95
C ILE A 48 -11.22 -6.29 -1.76
N CYS A 49 -12.13 -5.98 -2.68
CA CYS A 49 -12.09 -4.82 -3.57
C CYS A 49 -13.34 -3.94 -3.45
N ASP A 50 -14.13 -4.11 -2.39
CA ASP A 50 -15.28 -3.25 -2.12
C ASP A 50 -14.83 -1.92 -1.48
N ASP A 51 -15.69 -0.93 -1.65
CA ASP A 51 -15.64 0.43 -1.09
C ASP A 51 -17.08 0.71 -0.65
N LEU A 52 -17.41 0.33 0.58
CA LEU A 52 -18.79 0.26 1.06
C LEU A 52 -19.43 1.65 1.19
N ASP A 53 -18.64 2.68 1.45
CA ASP A 53 -19.12 4.05 1.67
C ASP A 53 -18.84 5.01 0.49
N ASP A 54 -18.32 4.47 -0.61
CA ASP A 54 -18.02 5.17 -1.87
C ASP A 54 -17.10 6.39 -1.66
N ASP A 55 -16.14 6.31 -0.74
CA ASP A 55 -15.20 7.39 -0.43
C ASP A 55 -13.92 7.37 -1.28
N GLY A 56 -13.72 6.29 -2.03
CA GLY A 56 -12.58 6.06 -2.93
C GLY A 56 -11.44 5.28 -2.29
N ILE A 57 -11.60 4.81 -1.06
CA ILE A 57 -10.66 3.93 -0.35
C ILE A 57 -11.30 2.55 -0.21
N LEU A 58 -10.54 1.51 -0.55
CA LEU A 58 -11.04 0.15 -0.37
C LEU A 58 -11.28 -0.16 1.10
N ASP A 59 -12.31 -0.93 1.38
CA ASP A 59 -12.72 -1.42 2.70
C ASP A 59 -11.56 -1.94 3.58
N LEU A 60 -10.56 -2.60 2.96
CA LEU A 60 -9.39 -3.13 3.65
C LEU A 60 -8.34 -2.09 4.06
N LEU A 61 -8.40 -0.91 3.46
CA LEU A 61 -7.48 0.21 3.64
C LEU A 61 -8.14 1.40 4.34
N ASP A 62 -9.46 1.37 4.52
CA ASP A 62 -10.26 2.45 5.07
C ASP A 62 -10.26 2.40 6.61
N ASN A 63 -9.81 3.49 7.24
CA ASN A 63 -9.83 3.63 8.69
C ASN A 63 -11.24 3.94 9.26
N CYS A 64 -12.25 4.09 8.40
CA CYS A 64 -13.66 4.22 8.74
C CYS A 64 -14.62 3.54 7.75
N PHE A 65 -14.37 2.27 7.37
CA PHE A 65 -15.12 1.35 6.47
C PHE A 65 -16.61 1.58 6.11
N GLY A 66 -17.43 2.25 6.94
CA GLY A 66 -18.84 2.52 6.64
C GLY A 66 -19.25 3.99 6.79
N LEU A 67 -18.29 4.92 6.83
CA LEU A 67 -18.51 6.34 7.04
C LEU A 67 -17.55 7.17 6.19
N PHE A 68 -18.08 7.69 5.07
CA PHE A 68 -17.37 8.50 4.09
C PHE A 68 -16.37 9.48 4.71
N ASN A 69 -15.07 9.22 4.49
CA ASN A 69 -13.98 10.03 5.03
C ASN A 69 -12.75 10.03 4.09
N PRO A 70 -12.85 10.61 2.89
CA PRO A 70 -11.85 10.48 1.80
C PRO A 70 -10.46 11.06 2.12
N LEU A 71 -10.32 11.80 3.22
CA LEU A 71 -9.04 12.32 3.71
C LEU A 71 -8.33 11.36 4.67
N GLN A 72 -9.02 10.31 5.14
CA GLN A 72 -8.51 9.27 6.03
C GLN A 72 -7.81 9.86 7.26
N THR A 73 -8.36 10.97 7.80
CA THR A 73 -7.76 11.67 8.93
C THR A 73 -7.81 10.78 10.17
N ASP A 74 -6.66 10.53 10.77
CA ASP A 74 -6.48 9.87 12.06
C ASP A 74 -5.48 10.70 12.85
N THR A 75 -6.00 11.60 13.69
CA THR A 75 -5.19 12.60 14.40
C THR A 75 -4.28 11.96 15.46
N ASN A 76 -4.70 10.83 16.03
CA ASN A 76 -4.02 10.19 17.14
C ASN A 76 -3.18 8.95 16.73
N ALA A 77 -3.27 8.56 15.46
CA ALA A 77 -2.55 7.45 14.83
C ALA A 77 -2.85 6.07 15.45
N ASN A 78 -4.11 5.83 15.87
CA ASN A 78 -4.54 4.55 16.43
C ASN A 78 -5.15 3.59 15.38
N GLY A 79 -5.31 4.04 14.14
CA GLY A 79 -5.88 3.26 13.04
C GLY A 79 -7.41 3.35 12.92
N ILE A 80 -8.06 4.20 13.72
CA ILE A 80 -9.49 4.53 13.64
C ILE A 80 -9.58 5.98 13.18
N GLY A 81 -10.30 6.24 12.09
CA GLY A 81 -10.42 7.61 11.58
C GLY A 81 -11.24 8.51 12.51
N ASP A 82 -10.94 9.80 12.47
CA ASP A 82 -11.58 10.82 13.31
C ASP A 82 -13.11 10.87 13.12
N GLU A 83 -13.63 10.47 11.94
CA GLU A 83 -15.06 10.44 11.62
C GLU A 83 -15.82 9.29 12.31
N CYS A 84 -15.15 8.16 12.59
CA CYS A 84 -15.75 6.97 13.20
C CYS A 84 -15.25 6.71 14.63
N GLU A 85 -14.30 7.51 15.14
CA GLU A 85 -13.79 7.40 16.49
C GLU A 85 -14.85 7.85 17.52
N ALA A 86 -15.11 6.98 18.50
CA ALA A 86 -15.97 7.33 19.63
C ALA A 86 -15.26 8.36 20.54
N PRO A 87 -15.97 9.35 21.09
CA PRO A 87 -15.36 10.31 22.01
C PRO A 87 -14.76 9.57 23.21
N LEU A 88 -13.51 9.93 23.56
CA LEU A 88 -12.80 9.33 24.69
C LEU A 88 -13.63 9.49 25.97
N PRO A 89 -13.74 8.44 26.80
CA PRO A 89 -14.40 8.54 28.09
C PRO A 89 -13.61 9.51 29.00
N ASN A 90 -14.32 10.50 29.57
CA ASN A 90 -13.80 11.43 30.56
C ASN A 90 -13.41 10.74 31.88
#